data_AF-A0A814ULL7-F1
#
_entry.id   AF-A0A814ULL7-F1
#
_cell.length_a   1.000
_cell.length_b   1.000
_cell.length_c   1.000
_cell.angle_alpha   90.00
_cell.angle_beta   90.00
_cell.angle_gamma   90.00
#
_symmetry.space_group_name_H-M   'P 1'
#
loop_
_entity.id
_entity.type
_entity.pdbx_description
1 polymer ?
#
loop_
_entity_poly.entity_id
_entity_poly.type
_entity_poly.pdbx_seq_one_letter_code
_entity_poly.pdbx_strand_id
1 'polypeptide(L)'
;MRHTMGNTPHLLTTARIIMAFDLELWYLRSLKFMISHNYLGPKLLMIKAMIRDLASFLYIIFVFITAYGVVSRAMIMHNKVDFNIYGIFSQIFYPPYSFLFGEMAENKNRTYIAQTSATYVLLAIHMLFISILLLNLLIAAFGFTINNVQVNTAFYWEYQRYLLIREYFEKPLFSYPPLTILPHIWYLVTHIFSKFIKPHNHNDNNHNNEEPQTTKEKFFSKK
;
A
#
# COMPACT_ATOMS: atom_id res chain seq x y z
N MET A 1 21.44 39.43 -4.37
CA MET A 1 20.87 38.52 -3.35
C MET A 1 20.97 37.07 -3.82
N ARG A 2 22.15 36.47 -3.72
CA ARG A 2 22.42 35.10 -4.22
C ARG A 2 23.39 34.36 -3.28
N HIS A 3 23.19 34.50 -1.97
CA HIS A 3 24.05 33.93 -0.94
C HIS A 3 23.19 33.44 0.23
N THR A 4 22.60 32.24 0.12
CA THR A 4 22.16 31.36 1.23
C THR A 4 21.72 29.96 0.75
N MET A 5 22.18 29.47 -0.40
CA MET A 5 21.93 28.08 -0.84
C MET A 5 23.14 27.19 -0.53
N GLY A 6 23.47 27.05 0.75
CA GLY A 6 24.57 26.20 1.22
C GLY A 6 24.16 24.76 1.56
N ASN A 7 22.90 24.54 1.94
CA ASN A 7 22.37 23.22 2.38
C ASN A 7 21.03 22.84 1.71
N THR A 8 20.55 23.62 0.74
CA THR A 8 19.30 23.36 0.03
C THR A 8 19.30 22.17 -0.95
N PRO A 9 20.42 21.68 -1.54
CA PRO A 9 20.33 20.59 -2.52
C PRO A 9 19.91 19.27 -1.85
N HIS A 10 20.46 18.97 -0.68
CA HIS A 10 20.12 17.74 0.05
C HIS A 10 18.66 17.75 0.52
N LEU A 11 18.17 18.88 1.05
CA LEU A 11 16.77 19.01 1.49
C LEU A 11 15.80 18.86 0.32
N LEU A 12 16.11 19.43 -0.84
CA LEU A 12 15.29 19.27 -2.05
C LEU A 12 15.28 17.82 -2.55
N THR A 13 16.43 17.15 -2.55
CA THR A 13 16.54 15.72 -2.92
C THR A 13 15.74 14.84 -1.96
N THR A 14 15.87 15.06 -0.65
CA THR A 14 15.11 14.32 0.36
C THR A 14 13.61 14.55 0.20
N ALA A 15 13.17 15.79 0.00
CA ALA A 15 11.76 16.10 -0.24
C ALA A 15 11.22 15.38 -1.49
N ARG A 16 12.00 15.33 -2.57
CA ARG A 16 11.62 14.60 -3.80
C ARG A 16 11.45 13.10 -3.56
N ILE A 17 12.34 12.49 -2.78
CA ILE A 17 12.25 11.06 -2.44
C ILE A 17 11.01 10.80 -1.59
N ILE A 18 10.76 11.64 -0.57
CA ILE A 18 9.57 11.52 0.29
C ILE A 18 8.28 11.65 -0.53
N MET A 19 8.19 12.64 -1.42
CA MET A 19 7.02 12.82 -2.29
C MET A 19 6.81 11.63 -3.24
N ALA A 20 7.88 10.98 -3.70
CA ALA A 20 7.77 9.79 -4.55
C ALA A 20 7.17 8.59 -3.77
N PHE A 21 7.59 8.38 -2.53
CA PHE A 21 7.01 7.35 -1.66
C PHE A 21 5.57 7.68 -1.26
N ASP A 22 5.25 8.96 -1.00
CA ASP A 22 3.87 9.39 -0.73
C ASP A 22 2.95 9.07 -1.92
N LEU A 23 3.42 9.32 -3.14
CA LEU A 23 2.67 8.98 -4.35
C LEU A 23 2.40 7.47 -4.47
N GLU A 24 3.38 6.63 -4.12
CA GLU A 24 3.19 5.17 -4.10
C GLU A 24 2.10 4.76 -3.09
N LEU A 25 2.10 5.35 -1.89
CA LEU A 25 1.04 5.13 -0.90
C LEU A 25 -0.34 5.60 -1.40
N TRP A 26 -0.41 6.70 -2.14
CA TRP A 26 -1.64 7.15 -2.79
C TRP A 26 -2.14 6.16 -3.84
N TYR A 27 -1.26 5.54 -4.62
CA TYR A 27 -1.65 4.47 -5.54
C TYR A 27 -2.17 3.22 -4.81
N LEU A 28 -1.52 2.79 -3.73
CA LEU A 28 -2.03 1.70 -2.88
C LEU A 28 -3.40 2.05 -2.28
N ARG A 29 -3.60 3.30 -1.87
CA ARG A 29 -4.90 3.79 -1.41
C ARG A 29 -5.95 3.78 -2.51
N SER A 30 -5.57 4.07 -3.76
CA SER A 30 -6.49 4.07 -4.91
C SER A 30 -7.11 2.69 -5.16
N LEU A 31 -6.43 1.59 -4.79
CA LEU A 31 -7.00 0.24 -4.83
C LEU A 31 -8.30 0.12 -4.01
N LYS A 32 -8.45 0.89 -2.92
CA LYS A 32 -9.70 0.91 -2.12
C LYS A 32 -10.89 1.39 -2.95
N PHE A 33 -10.68 2.37 -3.82
CA PHE A 33 -11.72 2.81 -4.76
C PHE A 33 -12.03 1.70 -5.76
N MET A 34 -11.01 1.01 -6.28
CA MET A 34 -11.18 -0.09 -7.22
C MET A 34 -11.91 -1.31 -6.62
N ILE A 35 -11.83 -1.50 -5.28
CA ILE A 35 -12.62 -2.52 -4.56
C ILE A 35 -14.13 -2.29 -4.70
N SER A 36 -14.58 -1.04 -4.85
CA SER A 36 -16.00 -0.72 -5.03
C SER A 36 -16.56 -1.18 -6.39
N HIS A 37 -15.71 -1.40 -7.39
CA HIS A 37 -16.16 -1.70 -8.75
C HIS A 37 -16.71 -3.12 -8.89
N ASN A 38 -17.80 -3.27 -9.66
CA ASN A 38 -18.58 -4.51 -9.84
C ASN A 38 -17.75 -5.72 -10.29
N TYR A 39 -16.71 -5.49 -11.10
CA TYR A 39 -15.89 -6.56 -11.66
C TYR A 39 -14.52 -6.72 -10.98
N LEU A 40 -13.93 -5.61 -10.51
CA LEU A 40 -12.56 -5.60 -9.99
C LEU A 40 -12.51 -5.88 -8.48
N GLY A 41 -13.58 -5.54 -7.76
CA GLY A 41 -13.64 -5.68 -6.32
C GLY A 41 -13.47 -7.10 -5.80
N PRO A 42 -14.23 -8.10 -6.29
CA PRO A 42 -14.09 -9.48 -5.83
C PRO A 42 -12.67 -10.02 -6.10
N LYS A 43 -12.08 -9.67 -7.24
CA LYS A 43 -10.70 -10.08 -7.60
C LYS A 43 -9.65 -9.47 -6.67
N LEU A 44 -9.77 -8.19 -6.32
CA LEU A 44 -8.85 -7.53 -5.39
C LEU A 44 -8.96 -8.08 -3.97
N LEU A 45 -10.19 -8.40 -3.53
CA LEU A 45 -10.41 -9.03 -2.23
C LEU A 45 -9.84 -10.46 -2.19
N MET A 46 -9.90 -11.20 -3.31
CA MET A 46 -9.20 -12.49 -3.44
C MET A 46 -7.69 -12.31 -3.30
N ILE A 47 -7.08 -11.39 -4.05
CA ILE A 47 -5.63 -11.11 -3.96
C ILE A 47 -5.24 -10.76 -2.51
N LYS A 48 -6.04 -9.91 -1.83
CA LYS A 48 -5.79 -9.55 -0.43
C LYS A 48 -5.76 -10.77 0.49
N ALA A 49 -6.68 -11.71 0.29
CA ALA A 49 -6.73 -12.93 1.11
C ALA A 49 -5.53 -13.87 0.84
N MET A 50 -4.95 -13.83 -0.36
CA MET A 50 -3.81 -14.63 -0.77
C MET A 50 -2.47 -14.12 -0.22
N ILE A 51 -2.43 -12.91 0.37
CA ILE A 51 -1.20 -12.32 0.95
C ILE A 51 -0.58 -13.22 2.02
N ARG A 52 -1.40 -13.92 2.81
CA ARG A 52 -0.89 -14.84 3.85
C ARG A 52 -0.11 -16.00 3.26
N ASP A 53 -0.60 -16.57 2.16
CA ASP A 53 0.04 -17.72 1.52
C ASP A 53 1.30 -17.25 0.77
N LEU A 54 1.24 -16.05 0.19
CA LEU A 54 2.41 -15.38 -0.38
C LEU A 54 3.49 -15.09 0.69
N ALA A 55 3.12 -14.69 1.91
CA ALA A 55 4.08 -14.39 2.97
C ALA A 55 4.89 -15.64 3.38
N SER A 56 4.22 -16.77 3.56
CA SER A 56 4.88 -18.06 3.83
C SER A 56 5.82 -18.46 2.68
N PHE A 57 5.44 -18.18 1.45
CA PHE A 57 6.26 -18.45 0.28
C PHE A 57 7.49 -17.54 0.18
N LEU A 58 7.34 -16.24 0.46
CA LEU A 58 8.44 -15.27 0.51
C LEU A 58 9.48 -15.67 1.57
N TYR A 59 9.06 -16.27 2.69
CA TYR A 59 9.97 -16.80 3.68
C TYR A 59 10.85 -17.93 3.11
N ILE A 60 10.27 -18.85 2.34
CA ILE A 60 11.02 -19.92 1.68
C ILE A 60 12.00 -19.33 0.65
N ILE A 61 11.57 -18.37 -0.16
CA ILE A 61 12.46 -17.64 -1.09
C ILE A 61 13.64 -17.03 -0.34
N PHE A 62 13.38 -16.36 0.78
CA PHE A 62 14.40 -15.69 1.56
C PHE A 62 15.49 -16.67 2.06
N VAL A 63 15.10 -17.86 2.50
CA VAL A 63 16.05 -18.91 2.91
C VAL A 63 16.95 -19.33 1.74
N PHE A 64 16.37 -19.60 0.57
CA PHE A 64 17.15 -20.02 -0.60
C PHE A 64 18.06 -18.90 -1.13
N ILE A 65 17.58 -17.65 -1.20
CA ILE A 65 18.39 -16.48 -1.59
C ILE A 65 19.59 -16.34 -0.67
N THR A 66 19.37 -16.44 0.65
CA THR A 66 20.44 -16.31 1.65
C THR A 66 21.47 -17.43 1.49
N ALA A 67 21.02 -18.67 1.31
CA ALA A 67 21.90 -19.82 1.14
C ALA A 67 22.83 -19.65 -0.08
N TYR A 68 22.28 -19.33 -1.26
CA TYR A 68 23.08 -19.10 -2.45
C TYR A 68 23.96 -17.84 -2.34
N GLY A 69 23.41 -16.74 -1.81
CA GLY A 69 24.13 -15.48 -1.67
C GLY A 69 25.39 -15.61 -0.82
N VAL A 70 25.30 -16.33 0.30
CA VAL A 70 26.45 -16.56 1.19
C VAL A 70 27.48 -17.46 0.52
N VAL A 71 27.06 -18.56 -0.10
CA VAL A 71 27.98 -19.52 -0.76
C VAL A 71 28.68 -18.89 -1.96
N SER A 72 27.94 -18.19 -2.82
CA SER A 72 28.51 -17.54 -4.00
C SER A 72 29.52 -16.44 -3.64
N ARG A 73 29.26 -15.68 -2.56
CA ARG A 73 30.22 -14.69 -2.06
C ARG A 73 31.45 -15.32 -1.43
N ALA A 74 31.28 -16.39 -0.66
CA ALA A 74 32.39 -17.13 -0.07
C ALA A 74 33.32 -17.75 -1.14
N MET A 75 32.77 -18.20 -2.27
CA MET A 75 33.56 -18.80 -3.36
C MET A 75 34.34 -17.78 -4.20
N ILE A 76 33.79 -16.59 -4.45
CA ILE A 76 34.37 -15.61 -5.39
C ILE A 76 35.27 -14.59 -4.68
N MET A 77 34.99 -14.22 -3.43
CA MET A 77 35.64 -13.08 -2.76
C MET A 77 36.40 -13.53 -1.51
N HIS A 78 37.70 -13.80 -1.63
CA HIS A 78 38.47 -14.36 -0.51
C HIS A 78 38.83 -13.35 0.59
N ASN A 79 38.61 -12.03 0.45
CA ASN A 79 39.14 -11.08 1.47
C ASN A 79 38.60 -9.63 1.50
N LYS A 80 37.39 -9.33 1.01
CA LYS A 80 36.84 -7.94 1.06
C LYS A 80 35.33 -7.94 1.26
N VAL A 81 34.87 -8.42 2.42
CA VAL A 81 33.48 -8.24 2.83
C VAL A 81 33.43 -7.05 3.77
N ASP A 82 32.90 -5.93 3.27
CA ASP A 82 32.55 -4.82 4.15
C ASP A 82 31.28 -5.20 4.92
N PHE A 83 31.37 -5.34 6.25
CA PHE A 83 30.23 -5.69 7.11
C PHE A 83 29.18 -4.57 7.27
N ASN A 84 29.16 -3.60 6.35
CA ASN A 84 28.11 -2.58 6.30
C ASN A 84 26.81 -3.23 5.80
N ILE A 85 25.66 -2.83 6.35
CA ILE A 85 24.32 -3.30 5.94
C ILE A 85 24.13 -3.13 4.43
N TYR A 86 24.57 -1.99 3.89
CA TYR A 86 24.53 -1.74 2.44
C TYR A 86 25.42 -2.71 1.65
N GLY A 87 26.62 -3.02 2.18
CA GLY A 87 27.54 -3.97 1.58
C GLY A 87 26.95 -5.38 1.57
N ILE A 88 26.45 -5.84 2.71
CA ILE A 88 25.77 -7.14 2.85
C ILE A 88 24.60 -7.25 1.87
N PHE A 89 23.72 -6.26 1.80
CA PHE A 89 22.53 -6.34 0.95
C PHE A 89 22.86 -6.32 -0.54
N SER A 90 23.69 -5.35 -0.97
CA SER A 90 24.09 -5.21 -2.38
C SER A 90 24.95 -6.37 -2.86
N GLN A 91 25.72 -7.01 -1.97
CA GLN A 91 26.62 -8.07 -2.35
C GLN A 91 25.97 -9.45 -2.22
N ILE A 92 25.37 -9.78 -1.07
CA ILE A 92 24.88 -11.13 -0.77
C ILE A 92 23.46 -11.33 -1.31
N PHE A 93 22.55 -10.39 -1.09
CA PHE A 93 21.12 -10.59 -1.37
C PHE A 93 20.70 -10.15 -2.78
N TYR A 94 21.19 -9.00 -3.24
CA TYR A 94 20.74 -8.41 -4.50
C TYR A 94 21.03 -9.29 -5.74
N PRO A 95 22.23 -9.87 -5.93
CA PRO A 95 22.48 -10.69 -7.12
C PRO A 95 21.59 -11.95 -7.25
N PRO A 96 21.44 -12.81 -6.23
CA PRO A 96 20.50 -13.94 -6.31
C PRO A 96 19.06 -13.49 -6.55
N TYR A 97 18.65 -12.39 -5.94
CA TYR A 97 17.32 -11.83 -6.16
C TYR A 97 17.11 -11.42 -7.63
N SER A 98 18.05 -10.71 -8.25
CA SER A 98 18.00 -10.34 -9.68
C SER A 98 17.93 -11.58 -10.59
N PHE A 99 18.64 -12.66 -10.23
CA PHE A 99 18.60 -13.91 -11.00
C PHE A 99 17.19 -14.52 -11.05
N LEU A 100 16.38 -14.39 -10.00
CA LEU A 100 14.97 -14.84 -10.00
C LEU A 100 14.13 -14.20 -11.10
N PHE A 101 14.47 -12.97 -11.49
CA PHE A 101 13.81 -12.23 -12.56
C PHE A 101 14.54 -12.35 -13.92
N GLY A 102 15.57 -13.19 -13.99
CA GLY A 102 16.32 -13.47 -15.22
C GLY A 102 17.45 -12.50 -15.54
N GLU A 103 17.79 -11.58 -14.63
CA GLU A 103 18.87 -10.61 -14.86
C GLU A 103 20.23 -11.21 -14.46
N MET A 104 21.03 -11.62 -15.44
CA MET A 104 22.37 -12.17 -15.20
C MET A 104 23.45 -11.09 -15.38
N ALA A 105 24.08 -10.66 -14.29
CA ALA A 105 25.21 -9.74 -14.37
C ALA A 105 26.44 -10.43 -14.98
N GLU A 106 26.78 -10.07 -16.22
CA GLU A 106 28.01 -10.53 -16.87
C GLU A 106 29.22 -9.84 -16.23
N ASN A 107 29.99 -10.60 -15.46
CA ASN A 107 31.17 -10.06 -14.77
C ASN A 107 32.36 -10.02 -15.75
N LYS A 108 32.73 -8.81 -16.21
CA LYS A 108 33.76 -8.60 -17.25
C LYS A 108 35.20 -8.92 -16.80
N ASN A 109 35.46 -9.03 -15.50
CA ASN A 109 36.80 -9.33 -14.97
C ASN A 109 36.93 -10.83 -14.66
N ARG A 110 37.29 -11.61 -15.69
CA ARG A 110 37.49 -13.07 -15.60
C ARG A 110 38.90 -13.42 -15.13
N THR A 111 39.19 -13.25 -13.85
CA THR A 111 40.49 -13.64 -13.28
C THR A 111 40.51 -15.03 -12.63
N TYR A 112 39.36 -15.66 -12.41
CA TYR A 112 39.28 -16.98 -11.74
C TYR A 112 38.35 -17.96 -12.46
N ILE A 113 38.80 -18.55 -13.56
CA ILE A 113 37.97 -19.37 -14.46
C ILE A 113 37.30 -20.56 -13.74
N ALA A 114 38.03 -21.26 -12.84
CA ALA A 114 37.51 -22.44 -12.14
C ALA A 114 36.48 -22.12 -11.02
N GLN A 115 36.69 -21.04 -10.26
CA GLN A 115 35.71 -20.57 -9.27
C GLN A 115 34.45 -20.02 -9.97
N THR A 116 34.65 -19.32 -11.09
CA THR A 116 33.54 -18.75 -11.86
C THR A 116 32.68 -19.87 -12.48
N SER A 117 33.28 -20.92 -13.06
CA SER A 117 32.53 -22.06 -13.60
C SER A 117 31.74 -22.82 -12.53
N ALA A 118 32.33 -23.07 -11.35
CA ALA A 118 31.63 -23.69 -10.22
C ALA A 118 30.42 -22.85 -9.77
N THR A 119 30.57 -21.51 -9.70
CA THR A 119 29.45 -20.63 -9.34
C THR A 119 28.35 -20.61 -10.39
N TYR A 120 28.67 -20.73 -11.69
CA TYR A 120 27.66 -20.84 -12.74
C TYR A 120 26.90 -22.18 -12.69
N VAL A 121 27.57 -23.28 -12.34
CA VAL A 121 26.90 -24.57 -12.12
C VAL A 121 25.97 -24.51 -10.90
N LEU A 122 26.45 -23.94 -9.79
CA LEU A 122 25.64 -23.70 -8.60
C LEU A 122 24.43 -22.81 -8.91
N LEU A 123 24.62 -21.76 -9.71
CA LEU A 123 23.57 -20.87 -10.18
C LEU A 123 22.55 -21.63 -11.02
N ALA A 124 22.98 -22.46 -11.97
CA ALA A 124 22.07 -23.25 -12.80
C ALA A 124 21.19 -24.19 -11.96
N ILE A 125 21.79 -24.85 -10.97
CA ILE A 125 21.06 -25.71 -10.03
C ILE A 125 20.09 -24.87 -9.18
N HIS A 126 20.54 -23.74 -8.64
CA HIS A 126 19.71 -22.83 -7.84
C HIS A 126 18.51 -22.29 -8.63
N MET A 127 18.74 -21.85 -9.86
CA MET A 127 17.69 -21.39 -10.77
C MET A 127 16.72 -22.52 -11.12
N LEU A 128 17.20 -23.73 -11.37
CA LEU A 128 16.32 -24.88 -11.58
C LEU A 128 15.42 -25.11 -10.37
N PHE A 129 16.00 -25.19 -9.16
CA PHE A 129 15.22 -25.38 -7.94
C PHE A 129 14.20 -24.25 -7.74
N ILE A 130 14.57 -22.98 -7.83
CA ILE A 130 13.59 -21.91 -7.57
C ILE A 130 12.57 -21.76 -8.71
N SER A 131 13.01 -21.78 -9.97
CA SER A 131 12.11 -21.57 -11.11
C SER A 131 11.15 -22.75 -11.32
N ILE A 132 11.59 -24.00 -11.10
CA ILE A 132 10.72 -25.18 -11.27
C ILE A 132 9.97 -25.52 -9.99
N LEU A 133 10.61 -25.51 -8.82
CA LEU A 133 9.92 -25.92 -7.59
C LEU A 133 9.04 -24.79 -7.06
N LEU A 134 9.60 -23.59 -6.91
CA LEU A 134 8.93 -22.51 -6.20
C LEU A 134 7.79 -21.90 -7.04
N LEU A 135 8.03 -21.56 -8.31
CA LEU A 135 6.97 -20.96 -9.14
C LEU A 135 5.78 -21.91 -9.31
N ASN A 136 6.04 -23.20 -9.55
CA ASN A 136 4.97 -24.20 -9.72
C ASN A 136 4.21 -24.44 -8.41
N LEU A 137 4.92 -24.46 -7.27
CA LEU A 137 4.27 -24.57 -5.97
C LEU A 137 3.46 -23.31 -5.62
N LEU A 138 3.94 -22.12 -5.99
CA LEU A 138 3.21 -20.86 -5.79
C LEU A 138 1.92 -20.83 -6.59
N ILE A 139 1.98 -21.21 -7.88
CA ILE A 139 0.80 -21.30 -8.74
C ILE A 139 -0.19 -22.31 -8.17
N ALA A 140 0.29 -23.47 -7.70
CA ALA A 140 -0.58 -24.50 -7.10
C ALA A 140 -1.24 -24.01 -5.79
N ALA A 141 -0.47 -23.38 -4.90
CA ALA A 141 -0.99 -22.82 -3.64
C ALA A 141 -2.00 -21.70 -3.90
N PHE A 142 -1.73 -20.83 -4.88
CA PHE A 142 -2.66 -19.79 -5.31
C PHE A 142 -3.94 -20.37 -5.90
N GLY A 143 -3.85 -21.41 -6.73
CA GLY A 143 -5.02 -22.11 -7.24
C GLY A 143 -5.88 -22.70 -6.12
N PHE A 144 -5.26 -23.33 -5.13
CA PHE A 144 -5.96 -23.87 -3.95
C PHE A 144 -6.68 -22.76 -3.17
N THR A 145 -6.00 -21.66 -2.87
CA THR A 145 -6.58 -20.56 -2.10
C THR A 145 -7.67 -19.82 -2.86
N ILE A 146 -7.52 -19.59 -4.16
CA ILE A 146 -8.57 -18.98 -4.99
C ILE A 146 -9.85 -19.80 -4.86
N ASN A 147 -9.78 -21.11 -5.05
CA ASN A 147 -10.95 -21.99 -4.97
C ASN A 147 -11.59 -21.98 -3.58
N ASN A 148 -10.78 -21.98 -2.52
CA ASN A 148 -11.27 -22.01 -1.14
C ASN A 148 -11.88 -20.67 -0.68
N VAL A 149 -11.31 -19.55 -1.14
CA VAL A 149 -11.66 -18.20 -0.65
C VAL A 149 -12.66 -17.50 -1.56
N GLN A 150 -12.87 -17.95 -2.80
CA GLN A 150 -13.78 -17.35 -3.77
C GLN A 150 -15.22 -17.20 -3.27
N VAL A 151 -15.79 -18.25 -2.67
CA VAL A 151 -17.19 -18.26 -2.23
C VAL A 151 -17.41 -17.26 -1.10
N ASN A 152 -16.52 -17.24 -0.11
CA ASN A 152 -16.60 -16.32 1.02
C ASN A 152 -16.31 -14.87 0.60
N THR A 153 -15.40 -14.67 -0.36
CA THR A 153 -14.99 -13.33 -0.81
C THR A 153 -16.11 -12.58 -1.52
N ALA A 154 -16.97 -13.27 -2.27
CA ALA A 154 -18.12 -12.65 -2.92
C ALA A 154 -19.06 -12.02 -1.88
N PHE A 155 -19.38 -12.75 -0.80
CA PHE A 155 -20.19 -12.24 0.30
C PHE A 155 -19.51 -11.05 1.01
N TYR A 156 -18.22 -11.17 1.32
CA TYR A 156 -17.47 -10.06 1.94
C TYR A 156 -17.46 -8.82 1.05
N TRP A 157 -17.35 -8.98 -0.26
CA TRP A 157 -17.38 -7.88 -1.19
C TRP A 157 -18.75 -7.19 -1.24
N GLU A 158 -19.84 -7.94 -1.29
CA GLU A 158 -21.20 -7.38 -1.23
C GLU A 158 -21.42 -6.60 0.06
N TYR A 159 -20.94 -7.14 1.18
CA TYR A 159 -20.97 -6.46 2.48
C TYR A 159 -20.15 -5.15 2.46
N GLN A 160 -18.92 -5.18 1.95
CA GLN A 160 -18.07 -3.99 1.83
C GLN A 160 -18.70 -2.92 0.92
N ARG A 161 -19.32 -3.33 -0.19
CA ARG A 161 -20.03 -2.41 -1.07
C ARG A 161 -21.23 -1.80 -0.36
N TYR A 162 -22.02 -2.59 0.35
CA TYR A 162 -23.14 -2.09 1.13
C TYR A 162 -22.70 -1.02 2.15
N LEU A 163 -21.62 -1.28 2.90
CA LEU A 163 -21.06 -0.32 3.85
C LEU A 163 -20.67 1.00 3.18
N LEU A 164 -20.01 0.92 2.03
CA LEU A 164 -19.55 2.10 1.29
C LEU A 164 -20.73 2.92 0.74
N ILE A 165 -21.76 2.24 0.21
CA ILE A 165 -22.98 2.89 -0.26
C ILE A 165 -23.69 3.57 0.92
N ARG A 166 -23.85 2.89 2.05
CA ARG A 166 -24.47 3.46 3.25
C ARG A 166 -23.70 4.69 3.75
N GLU A 167 -22.38 4.62 3.81
CA GLU A 167 -21.53 5.76 4.19
C GLU A 167 -21.69 6.94 3.24
N TYR A 168 -21.85 6.69 1.93
CA TYR A 168 -22.10 7.72 0.92
C TYR A 168 -23.48 8.38 1.09
N PHE A 169 -24.50 7.62 1.49
CA PHE A 169 -25.85 8.13 1.75
C PHE A 169 -25.97 8.90 3.08
N GLU A 170 -25.23 8.49 4.11
CA GLU A 170 -25.25 9.14 5.43
C GLU A 170 -24.46 10.46 5.45
N LYS A 171 -23.55 10.66 4.49
CA LYS A 171 -22.75 11.89 4.38
C LYS A 171 -23.41 12.88 3.42
N PRO A 172 -23.61 14.16 3.81
CA PRO A 172 -24.15 15.17 2.90
C PRO A 172 -23.23 15.33 1.67
N LEU A 173 -23.82 15.62 0.50
CA LEU A 173 -23.13 15.73 -0.80
C LEU A 173 -21.92 16.70 -0.81
N PHE A 174 -21.80 17.59 0.17
CA PHE A 174 -20.67 18.52 0.32
C PHE A 174 -19.46 17.94 1.09
N SER A 175 -19.51 16.69 1.52
CA SER A 175 -18.42 16.01 2.25
C SER A 175 -17.42 15.25 1.35
N TYR A 176 -17.44 15.47 0.02
CA TYR A 176 -16.38 14.94 -0.86
C TYR A 176 -15.10 15.77 -0.74
N PRO A 177 -13.91 15.14 -0.65
CA PRO A 177 -12.63 15.80 -0.39
C PRO A 177 -12.37 17.12 -1.13
N PRO A 178 -12.63 17.26 -2.45
CA PRO A 178 -12.40 18.52 -3.14
C PRO A 178 -13.41 19.63 -2.78
N LEU A 179 -14.63 19.28 -2.36
CA LEU A 179 -15.71 20.24 -2.08
C LEU A 179 -15.94 20.49 -0.58
N THR A 180 -15.29 19.73 0.30
CA THR A 180 -15.32 19.92 1.77
C THR A 180 -14.86 21.31 2.22
N ILE A 181 -14.03 21.96 1.40
CA ILE A 181 -13.50 23.30 1.66
C ILE A 181 -14.64 24.34 1.67
N LEU A 182 -15.65 24.20 0.82
CA LEU A 182 -16.76 25.16 0.69
C LEU A 182 -17.62 25.30 1.98
N PRO A 183 -18.15 24.21 2.59
CA PRO A 183 -18.91 24.33 3.83
C PRO A 183 -18.04 24.77 5.02
N HIS A 184 -16.75 24.43 5.04
CA HIS A 184 -15.83 24.91 6.09
C HIS A 184 -15.58 26.41 5.96
N ILE A 185 -15.42 26.92 4.72
CA ILE A 185 -15.33 28.35 4.45
C ILE A 185 -16.64 29.05 4.83
N TRP A 186 -17.80 28.51 4.45
CA TRP A 186 -19.10 29.10 4.79
C TRP A 186 -19.33 29.19 6.31
N TYR A 187 -19.00 28.12 7.04
CA TYR A 187 -19.06 28.11 8.50
C TYR A 187 -18.09 29.13 9.11
N LEU A 188 -16.86 29.24 8.58
CA LEU A 188 -15.87 30.20 9.05
C LEU A 188 -16.31 31.66 8.79
N VAL A 189 -16.89 31.94 7.62
CA VAL A 189 -17.42 33.27 7.26
C VAL A 189 -18.58 33.67 8.18
N THR A 190 -19.56 32.79 8.38
CA THR A 190 -20.71 33.04 9.27
C THR A 190 -20.27 33.17 10.74
N HIS A 191 -19.26 32.43 11.17
CA HIS A 191 -18.68 32.57 12.51
C HIS A 191 -17.95 33.90 12.69
N ILE A 192 -17.20 34.37 11.69
CA ILE A 192 -16.55 35.67 11.72
C ILE A 192 -17.61 36.79 11.71
N PHE A 193 -18.61 36.72 10.82
CA PHE A 193 -19.69 37.71 10.74
C PHE A 193 -20.51 37.81 12.04
N SER A 194 -20.84 36.69 12.67
CA SER A 194 -21.54 36.69 13.96
C SER A 194 -20.69 37.18 15.14
N LYS A 195 -19.34 37.12 15.03
CA LYS A 195 -18.42 37.77 15.99
C LYS A 195 -18.29 39.27 15.78
N PHE A 196 -18.36 39.74 14.53
CA PHE A 196 -18.33 41.17 14.19
C PHE A 196 -19.69 41.85 14.42
N ILE A 197 -20.80 41.12 14.27
CA ILE A 197 -22.16 41.60 14.53
C ILE A 197 -22.63 41.01 15.87
N LYS A 198 -21.99 41.40 16.97
CA LYS A 198 -22.62 41.34 18.30
C LYS A 198 -22.99 42.77 18.71
N PRO A 199 -24.25 43.20 18.56
CA PRO A 199 -24.74 44.34 19.30
C PRO A 199 -24.96 43.95 20.78
N HIS A 200 -24.66 44.88 21.67
CA HIS A 200 -24.74 44.76 23.12
C HIS A 200 -26.13 45.18 23.62
N ASN A 201 -26.88 44.25 24.27
CA ASN A 201 -28.06 44.43 25.15
C ASN A 201 -29.35 45.10 24.59
N HIS A 202 -30.58 44.93 25.10
CA HIS A 202 -31.26 44.12 26.14
C HIS A 202 -32.79 44.40 25.99
N ASN A 203 -33.65 43.56 26.58
CA ASN A 203 -35.13 43.67 26.75
C ASN A 203 -36.01 43.42 25.51
N ASP A 204 -37.16 42.75 25.57
CA ASP A 204 -37.94 42.14 26.65
C ASP A 204 -39.00 41.19 26.05
N ASN A 205 -39.34 40.13 26.81
CA ASN A 205 -40.66 39.50 26.95
C ASN A 205 -41.41 38.85 25.75
N ASN A 206 -41.46 37.51 25.82
CA ASN A 206 -42.68 36.70 26.01
C ASN A 206 -43.80 36.77 24.95
N HIS A 207 -43.87 35.78 24.04
CA HIS A 207 -45.12 35.04 23.76
C HIS A 207 -44.90 33.82 22.84
N ASN A 208 -45.60 32.73 23.16
CA ASN A 208 -45.96 31.55 22.33
C ASN A 208 -44.88 30.44 22.25
N ASN A 209 -44.93 29.39 23.08
CA ASN A 209 -45.86 28.25 22.99
C ASN A 209 -46.15 27.83 21.54
N GLU A 210 -45.48 26.75 21.10
CA GLU A 210 -46.08 25.60 20.39
C GLU A 210 -44.97 24.62 19.92
N GLU A 211 -44.90 23.46 20.59
CA GLU A 211 -44.30 22.25 20.03
C GLU A 211 -45.09 21.78 18.79
N PRO A 212 -44.45 21.20 17.76
CA PRO A 212 -45.14 20.28 16.88
C PRO A 212 -44.90 18.83 17.34
N GLN A 213 -45.76 18.33 18.23
CA GLN A 213 -45.92 16.90 18.52
C GLN A 213 -46.48 16.09 17.33
N THR A 214 -46.81 16.76 16.22
CA THR A 214 -47.50 16.19 15.05
C THR A 214 -46.65 15.27 14.15
N THR A 215 -45.34 15.14 14.37
CA THR A 215 -44.50 14.23 13.56
C THR A 215 -44.34 12.84 14.17
N LYS A 216 -44.54 12.68 15.48
CA LYS A 216 -44.35 11.38 16.16
C LYS A 216 -45.54 10.42 15.99
N GLU A 217 -46.77 10.93 15.83
CA GLU A 217 -47.95 10.07 15.64
C GLU A 217 -48.06 9.46 14.24
N LYS A 218 -47.53 10.12 13.20
CA LYS A 218 -47.53 9.57 11.84
C LYS A 218 -46.59 8.37 11.66
N PHE A 219 -45.64 8.15 12.57
CA PHE A 219 -44.72 7.00 12.51
C PHE A 219 -45.26 5.74 13.18
N PHE A 220 -46.23 5.84 14.10
CA PHE A 220 -46.80 4.67 14.80
C PHE A 220 -48.08 4.11 14.16
N SER A 221 -48.71 4.81 13.21
CA SER A 221 -49.94 4.37 12.54
C SER A 221 -49.71 3.45 11.32
N LYS A 222 -48.46 3.06 11.02
CA LYS A 222 -48.14 2.25 9.82
C LYS A 222 -47.48 0.91 10.14
N LYS A 223 -47.94 0.28 11.22
CA LYS A 223 -47.60 -1.11 11.58
C LYS A 223 -48.83 -1.99 11.44
#